data_AF-A0AAN5AFP9-F1
#
_entry.id   AF-A0AAN5AFP9-F1
#
_cell.length_a   1.000
_cell.length_b   1.000
_cell.length_c   1.000
_cell.angle_alpha   90.00
_cell.angle_beta   90.00
_cell.angle_gamma   90.00
#
_symmetry.space_group_name_H-M   'P 1'
#
loop_
_entity.id
_entity.type
_entity.pdbx_description
1 polymer ?
#
loop_
_entity_poly.entity_id
_entity_poly.type
_entity_poly.pdbx_seq_one_letter_code
_entity_poly.pdbx_strand_id
1 'polypeptide(L)'
;MNNQYAVSIRHIYTMPDETFNGYELVLWHWDVIENTWLFRATRDYPISKRVSRGYALWKVLRDAQKLARIFQCKNYATNEEGMWDNND
;
A
#
# COMPACT_ATOMS: atom_id res chain seq x y z
N MET A 1 5.06 -0.11 18.27
CA MET A 1 4.86 -0.20 16.81
C MET A 1 5.29 -1.59 16.40
N ASN A 2 4.43 -2.35 15.74
CA ASN A 2 4.68 -3.71 15.32
C ASN A 2 5.48 -3.71 14.01
N ASN A 3 6.66 -4.33 14.01
CA ASN A 3 7.53 -4.44 12.84
C ASN A 3 7.25 -5.70 12.00
N GLN A 4 6.27 -6.52 12.40
CA GLN A 4 5.87 -7.72 11.63
C GLN A 4 4.95 -7.39 10.45
N TYR A 5 4.38 -6.19 10.43
CA TYR A 5 3.49 -5.75 9.36
C TYR A 5 3.90 -4.36 8.89
N ALA A 6 3.52 -4.03 7.66
CA ALA A 6 3.61 -2.68 7.13
C ALA A 6 2.46 -2.45 6.15
N VAL A 7 2.10 -1.20 5.93
CA VAL A 7 1.08 -0.81 4.95
C VAL A 7 1.69 0.17 3.97
N SER A 8 1.44 -0.03 2.68
CA SER A 8 1.78 0.92 1.61
C SER A 8 0.64 1.06 0.60
N ILE A 9 0.75 2.05 -0.28
CA ILE A 9 -0.20 2.35 -1.33
C ILE A 9 0.57 2.41 -2.64
N ARG A 10 0.22 1.53 -3.57
CA ARG A 10 0.81 1.47 -4.91
C ARG A 10 -0.11 2.09 -5.95
N HIS A 11 0.47 2.51 -7.07
CA HIS A 11 -0.29 2.97 -8.23
C HIS A 11 -0.63 1.77 -9.10
N ILE A 12 -1.89 1.68 -9.55
CA ILE A 12 -2.35 0.69 -10.51
C ILE A 12 -2.29 1.32 -11.90
N TYR A 13 -1.65 0.63 -12.84
CA TYR A 13 -1.58 1.01 -14.25
C TYR A 13 -2.16 -0.10 -15.12
N THR A 14 -2.84 0.28 -16.19
CA THR A 14 -3.23 -0.65 -17.25
C THR A 14 -2.09 -0.74 -18.25
N MET A 15 -1.70 -1.96 -18.64
CA MET A 15 -0.71 -2.20 -19.68
C MET A 15 -1.41 -2.45 -21.02
N PRO A 16 -0.79 -2.13 -22.17
CA PRO A 16 0.58 -1.63 -22.33
C PRO A 16 0.72 -0.09 -22.35
N ASP A 17 -0.38 0.65 -22.26
CA ASP A 17 -0.39 2.11 -22.42
C ASP A 17 -0.03 2.89 -21.14
N GLU A 18 0.31 2.19 -20.07
CA GLU A 18 0.61 2.73 -18.73
C GLU A 18 -0.48 3.69 -18.23
N THR A 19 -1.73 3.46 -18.64
CA THR A 19 -2.84 4.32 -18.22
C THR A 19 -3.09 4.13 -16.73
N PHE A 20 -2.92 5.23 -15.97
CA PHE A 20 -3.17 5.25 -14.53
C PHE A 20 -4.63 4.92 -14.21
N ASN A 21 -4.85 3.84 -13.47
CA ASN A 21 -6.17 3.24 -13.24
C ASN A 21 -6.61 3.24 -11.76
N GLY A 22 -5.76 3.70 -10.84
CA GLY A 22 -6.14 3.87 -9.45
C GLY A 22 -5.03 3.51 -8.47
N TYR A 23 -5.43 3.12 -7.27
CA TYR A 23 -4.50 2.85 -6.18
C TYR A 23 -4.75 1.46 -5.60
N GLU A 24 -3.69 0.81 -5.17
CA GLU A 24 -3.72 -0.49 -4.50
C GLU A 24 -3.22 -0.30 -3.06
N LEU A 25 -4.06 -0.61 -2.08
CA LEU A 25 -3.64 -0.69 -0.68
C LEU A 25 -3.01 -2.05 -0.45
N VAL A 26 -1.80 -2.09 0.09
CA VAL A 26 -1.05 -3.32 0.34
C VAL A 26 -0.77 -3.47 1.83
N LEU A 27 -1.12 -4.63 2.39
CA LEU A 27 -0.64 -5.10 3.68
C LEU A 27 0.51 -6.07 3.46
N TRP A 28 1.62 -5.77 4.11
CA TRP A 28 2.84 -6.55 4.09
C TRP A 28 3.04 -7.29 5.39
N HIS A 29 3.70 -8.43 5.33
CA HIS A 29 4.21 -9.17 6.48
C HIS A 29 5.72 -9.31 6.36
N TRP A 30 6.44 -9.05 7.45
CA TRP A 30 7.88 -9.27 7.49
C TRP A 30 8.16 -10.76 7.63
N ASP A 31 8.83 -11.33 6.63
CA ASP A 31 9.28 -12.70 6.68
C ASP A 31 10.72 -12.76 7.19
N VAL A 32 10.91 -13.45 8.31
CA VAL A 32 12.22 -13.58 8.97
C VAL A 32 13.15 -14.57 8.28
N ILE A 33 12.62 -15.47 7.44
CA ILE A 33 13.42 -16.47 6.72
C ILE A 33 13.97 -15.84 5.44
N GLU A 34 13.10 -15.19 4.67
CA GLU A 34 13.44 -14.50 3.43
C GLU A 34 14.04 -13.11 3.67
N ASN A 35 14.04 -12.65 4.93
CA ASN A 35 14.56 -11.34 5.36
C ASN A 35 14.00 -10.19 4.52
N THR A 36 12.70 -10.24 4.23
CA THR A 36 12.03 -9.29 3.33
C THR A 36 10.54 -9.16 3.61
N TRP A 37 9.91 -8.16 3.01
CA TRP A 37 8.47 -7.97 3.07
C TRP A 37 7.77 -8.84 2.05
N LEU A 38 6.88 -9.72 2.54
CA LEU A 38 6.00 -10.51 1.71
C LEU A 38 4.59 -9.94 1.68
N PHE A 39 3.95 -10.11 0.53
CA PHE A 39 2.58 -9.71 0.34
C PHE A 39 1.62 -10.52 1.21
N ARG A 40 0.73 -9.84 1.95
CA ARG A 40 -0.30 -10.51 2.77
C ARG A 40 -1.72 -10.32 2.25
N ALA A 41 -2.09 -9.09 1.89
CA ALA A 41 -3.43 -8.77 1.39
C ALA A 41 -3.46 -7.42 0.65
N THR A 42 -4.28 -7.31 -0.40
CA THR A 42 -4.46 -6.09 -1.19
C THR A 42 -5.92 -5.67 -1.25
N ARG A 43 -6.12 -4.39 -1.56
CA ARG A 43 -7.42 -3.87 -1.95
C ARG A 43 -7.28 -2.75 -2.97
N ASP A 44 -8.02 -2.88 -4.06
CA ASP A 44 -8.01 -1.89 -5.14
C ASP A 44 -8.98 -0.73 -4.88
N TYR A 45 -8.55 0.45 -5.32
CA TYR A 45 -9.28 1.70 -5.35
C TYR A 45 -9.25 2.26 -6.78
N PRO A 46 -10.05 1.68 -7.69
CA PRO A 46 -10.03 2.05 -9.10
C PRO A 46 -10.62 3.44 -9.33
N ILE A 47 -10.09 4.12 -10.33
CA ILE A 47 -10.65 5.36 -10.87
C ILE A 47 -11.68 4.99 -11.94
N SER A 48 -12.77 5.74 -12.01
CA SER A 48 -13.81 5.50 -13.02
C SER A 48 -14.54 6.79 -13.33
N LYS A 49 -15.49 6.74 -14.27
CA LYS A 49 -16.39 7.87 -14.58
C LYS A 49 -17.14 8.40 -13.34
N ARG A 50 -17.31 7.59 -12.29
CA ARG A 50 -18.02 7.95 -11.05
C ARG A 50 -17.08 8.20 -9.87
N VAL A 51 -15.80 7.84 -10.00
CA VAL A 51 -14.81 7.89 -8.92
C VAL A 51 -13.62 8.69 -9.41
N SER A 52 -13.50 9.94 -8.93
CA SER A 52 -12.38 10.80 -9.29
C SER A 52 -11.07 10.29 -8.67
N ARG A 53 -9.95 10.67 -9.29
CA ARG A 53 -8.60 10.42 -8.76
C ARG A 53 -8.45 10.89 -7.32
N GLY A 54 -8.89 12.11 -7.03
CA GLY A 54 -8.81 12.69 -5.69
C GLY A 54 -9.63 11.91 -4.65
N TYR A 55 -10.83 11.45 -5.02
CA TYR A 55 -11.65 10.64 -4.12
C TYR A 55 -11.05 9.26 -3.87
N ALA A 56 -10.56 8.59 -4.91
CA ALA A 56 -9.87 7.31 -4.78
C ALA A 56 -8.65 7.44 -3.85
N LEU A 57 -7.82 8.47 -4.05
CA LEU A 57 -6.65 8.76 -3.21
C LEU A 57 -7.02 9.02 -1.75
N TRP A 58 -8.02 9.88 -1.51
CA TRP A 58 -8.48 10.16 -0.15
C TRP A 58 -8.97 8.89 0.56
N LYS A 59 -9.73 8.06 -0.16
CA LYS A 59 -10.29 6.84 0.41
C LYS A 59 -9.21 5.82 0.77
N VAL A 60 -8.24 5.61 -0.12
CA VAL A 60 -7.13 4.68 0.13
C VAL A 60 -6.24 5.17 1.27
N LEU A 61 -5.93 6.47 1.36
CA LEU A 61 -5.16 7.05 2.48
C LEU A 61 -5.87 6.86 3.81
N ARG A 62 -7.19 7.08 3.84
CA ARG A 62 -8.01 6.89 5.05
C ARG A 62 -8.03 5.43 5.49
N ASP A 63 -8.24 4.51 4.56
CA ASP A 63 -8.30 3.08 4.87
C ASP A 63 -6.91 2.53 5.24
N ALA A 64 -5.83 3.02 4.61
CA ALA A 64 -4.44 2.72 5.02
C ALA A 64 -4.16 3.16 6.46
N GLN A 65 -4.58 4.38 6.83
CA GLN A 65 -4.39 4.87 8.19
C GLN A 65 -5.15 4.03 9.23
N LYS A 66 -6.35 3.58 8.90
CA LYS A 66 -7.12 2.67 9.78
C LYS A 66 -6.45 1.32 9.90
N LEU A 67 -6.03 0.75 8.78
CA LEU A 67 -5.36 -0.55 8.76
C LEU A 67 -4.07 -0.53 9.58
N ALA A 68 -3.25 0.52 9.40
CA ALA A 68 -2.04 0.72 10.18
C ALA A 68 -2.32 0.83 11.69
N ARG A 69 -3.44 1.44 12.09
CA ARG A 69 -3.87 1.48 13.50
C ARG A 69 -4.28 0.11 14.03
N ILE A 70 -5.00 -0.68 13.23
CA ILE A 70 -5.43 -2.05 13.60
C ILE A 70 -4.21 -2.95 13.83
N PHE A 71 -3.25 -2.94 12.89
CA PHE A 71 -2.04 -3.75 12.95
C PHE A 71 -0.91 -3.10 13.79
N GLN A 72 -1.13 -1.88 14.27
CA GLN A 72 -0.16 -1.07 15.00
C GLN A 72 1.19 -0.91 14.26
N CYS A 73 1.17 -0.81 12.94
CA CYS A 73 2.35 -0.86 12.08
C CYS A 73 2.66 0.47 11.37
N LYS A 74 3.79 0.51 10.65
CA LYS A 74 4.15 1.66 9.82
C LYS A 74 3.21 1.77 8.62
N ASN A 75 2.82 3.01 8.32
CA ASN A 75 2.14 3.37 7.07
C ASN A 75 3.13 4.16 6.20
N TYR A 76 3.59 3.54 5.13
CA TYR A 76 4.47 4.14 4.13
C TYR A 76 3.70 5.01 3.13
N ALA A 77 2.36 5.01 3.19
CA ALA A 77 1.52 5.71 2.24
C ALA A 77 1.97 5.41 0.81
N THR A 78 2.13 6.44 -0.04
CA THR A 78 2.60 6.27 -1.43
C THR A 78 4.12 6.26 -1.57
N ASN A 79 4.89 6.27 -0.48
CA ASN A 79 6.35 6.27 -0.50
C ASN A 79 6.91 5.10 0.30
N GLU A 80 7.34 4.05 -0.41
CA GLU A 80 7.95 2.85 0.19
C GLU A 80 9.46 3.02 0.50
N GLU A 81 10.02 4.23 0.42
CA GLU A 81 11.39 4.51 0.87
C GLU A 81 11.60 4.11 2.34
N GLY A 82 12.71 3.41 2.63
CA GLY A 82 13.00 2.85 3.95
C GLY A 82 12.04 1.73 4.39
N MET A 83 11.22 1.19 3.48
CA MET A 83 10.56 -0.10 3.68
C MET A 83 11.48 -1.24 3.27
N TRP A 84 12.20 -1.06 2.17
CA TRP A 84 13.07 -2.07 1.55
C TRP A 84 14.52 -2.02 2.00
N ASP A 85 14.92 -0.94 2.69
CA ASP A 85 16.27 -0.78 3.18
C ASP A 85 16.47 -1.65 4.43
N ASN A 86 17.00 -2.85 4.20
CA ASN A 86 17.60 -3.70 5.21
C ASN A 86 18.99 -3.14 5.58
N ASN A 87 19.04 -1.94 6.16
CA ASN A 87 20.29 -1.46 6.74
C ASN A 87 20.40 -2.03 8.15
N ASP A 88 21.18 -3.11 8.24
CA ASP A 88 21.90 -3.55 9.45
C ASP A 88 22.60 -2.37 10.16
#